data_AF-A0A9E2Z6A0-F1
#
_entry.id   AF-A0A9E2Z6A0-F1
#
_cell.length_a   1.000
_cell.length_b   1.000
_cell.length_c   1.000
_cell.angle_alpha   90.00
_cell.angle_beta   90.00
_cell.angle_gamma   90.00
#
_symmetry.space_group_name_H-M   'P 1'
#
loop_
_entity.id
_entity.type
_entity.pdbx_description
1 polymer ?
#
loop_
_entity_poly.entity_id
_entity_poly.type
_entity_poly.pdbx_seq_one_letter_code
_entity_poly.pdbx_strand_id
1 'polypeptide(L)'
;MADTLPIEQFTSMYRRHYPAVLAYAASQVGRQSAEEVVSDTFMVAWRRLDDIPIPPLPWLLGVTRNHVRQLRRTADRHRTAVMRDGTQAWWERAVADVADVVA
;
A
#
# COMPACT_ATOMS: atom_id res chain seq x y z
N MET A 1 5.48 -11.82 -29.03
CA MET A 1 6.01 -11.02 -27.90
C MET A 1 5.18 -11.42 -26.70
N ALA A 2 5.80 -11.96 -25.66
CA ALA A 2 5.07 -12.52 -24.53
C ALA A 2 4.30 -11.41 -23.81
N ASP A 3 2.98 -11.46 -23.86
CA ASP A 3 2.15 -10.85 -22.82
C ASP A 3 2.55 -11.53 -21.52
N THR A 4 3.46 -10.89 -20.77
CA THR A 4 3.79 -11.30 -19.41
C THR A 4 2.49 -11.35 -18.64
N LEU A 5 2.09 -12.55 -18.19
CA LEU A 5 0.84 -12.71 -17.46
C LEU A 5 0.83 -11.71 -16.28
N PRO A 6 -0.29 -11.05 -15.96
CA PRO A 6 -0.36 -10.04 -14.89
C PRO A 6 0.32 -10.48 -13.57
N ILE A 7 0.26 -11.79 -13.28
CA ILE A 7 0.92 -12.45 -12.14
C ILE A 7 2.45 -12.30 -12.19
N GLU A 8 3.08 -12.51 -13.35
CA GLU A 8 4.54 -12.42 -13.51
C GLU A 8 5.02 -10.96 -13.38
N GLN A 9 4.31 -10.01 -13.99
CA GLN A 9 4.59 -8.58 -13.87
C GLN A 9 4.51 -8.13 -12.41
N PHE A 10 3.44 -8.49 -11.72
CA PHE A 10 3.28 -8.21 -10.31
C PHE A 10 4.35 -8.91 -9.47
N THR A 11 4.65 -10.18 -9.72
CA THR A 11 5.66 -10.93 -8.97
C THR A 11 7.04 -10.27 -9.09
N SER A 12 7.41 -9.81 -10.28
CA SER A 12 8.65 -9.06 -10.51
C SER A 12 8.66 -7.75 -9.73
N MET A 13 7.59 -6.96 -9.81
CA MET A 13 7.44 -5.70 -9.07
C MET A 13 7.49 -5.93 -7.55
N TYR A 14 6.75 -6.93 -7.05
CA TYR A 14 6.70 -7.31 -5.65
C TYR A 14 8.10 -7.65 -5.14
N ARG A 15 8.79 -8.59 -5.78
CA ARG A 15 10.15 -9.00 -5.37
C ARG A 15 11.12 -7.84 -5.36
N ARG A 16 11.02 -6.95 -6.34
CA ARG A 16 11.91 -5.78 -6.47
C ARG A 16 11.67 -4.73 -5.37
N HIS A 17 10.41 -4.49 -5.01
CA HIS A 17 10.04 -3.36 -4.15
C HIS A 17 9.70 -3.75 -2.71
N TYR A 18 9.43 -5.02 -2.42
CA TYR A 18 9.11 -5.52 -1.09
C TYR A 18 10.13 -5.09 -0.02
N PRO A 19 11.46 -5.25 -0.21
CA PRO A 19 12.43 -4.88 0.82
C PRO A 19 12.40 -3.38 1.16
N ALA A 20 12.24 -2.52 0.15
CA ALA A 20 12.20 -1.07 0.33
C ALA A 20 10.92 -0.62 1.05
N VAL A 21 9.78 -1.19 0.66
CA VAL A 21 8.49 -0.90 1.27
C VAL A 21 8.45 -1.40 2.72
N LEU A 22 8.97 -2.61 2.97
CA LEU A 22 9.07 -3.17 4.32
C LEU A 22 9.98 -2.34 5.23
N ALA A 23 11.16 -1.96 4.75
CA ALA A 23 12.09 -1.13 5.52
C ALA A 23 11.46 0.23 5.87
N TYR A 24 10.78 0.86 4.91
CA TYR A 24 10.07 2.10 5.13
C TYR A 24 8.94 1.93 6.15
N ALA A 25 8.06 0.92 5.99
CA ALA A 25 6.97 0.66 6.92
C ALA A 25 7.49 0.37 8.35
N ALA A 26 8.52 -0.48 8.48
CA ALA A 26 9.14 -0.81 9.76
C ALA A 26 9.72 0.42 10.47
N SER A 27 10.31 1.36 9.72
CA SER A 27 10.79 2.63 10.28
C SER A 27 9.68 3.52 10.87
N GLN A 28 8.42 3.30 10.47
CA GLN A 28 7.29 4.14 10.86
C GLN A 28 6.41 3.51 11.95
N VAL A 29 6.16 2.21 11.89
CA VAL A 29 5.20 1.52 12.78
C VAL A 29 5.81 0.35 13.55
N GLY A 30 7.11 0.13 13.42
CA GLY A 30 7.80 -1.03 13.99
C GLY A 30 7.53 -2.30 13.17
N ARG A 31 8.35 -3.32 13.41
CA ARG A 31 8.36 -4.55 12.59
C ARG A 31 7.05 -5.33 12.66
N GLN A 32 6.41 -5.38 13.83
CA GLN A 32 5.18 -6.15 14.04
C GLN A 32 4.03 -5.69 13.13
N SER A 33 3.86 -4.37 12.95
CA SER A 33 2.81 -3.82 12.08
C SER A 33 3.25 -3.59 10.64
N ALA A 34 4.56 -3.69 10.36
CA ALA A 34 5.09 -3.43 9.03
C ALA A 34 4.65 -4.47 7.99
N GLU A 35 4.58 -5.75 8.36
CA GLU A 35 4.21 -6.83 7.43
C GLU A 35 2.76 -6.72 6.97
N GLU A 36 1.85 -6.31 7.86
CA GLU A 36 0.45 -6.03 7.53
C GLU A 36 0.34 -4.85 6.56
N VAL A 37 1.02 -3.74 6.85
CA VAL A 37 1.06 -2.55 5.98
C VAL A 37 1.61 -2.88 4.59
N VAL A 38 2.65 -3.71 4.51
CA VAL A 38 3.25 -4.13 3.25
C VAL A 38 2.27 -4.99 2.47
N SER A 39 1.62 -5.94 3.13
CA SER A 39 0.60 -6.81 2.51
C SER A 39 -0.54 -6.00 1.91
N ASP A 40 -1.07 -5.03 2.66
CA ASP A 40 -2.12 -4.13 2.18
C ASP A 40 -1.65 -3.28 0.99
N THR A 41 -0.44 -2.72 1.07
CA THR A 41 0.15 -1.91 -0.01
C THR A 41 0.20 -2.72 -1.31
N PHE A 42 0.69 -3.96 -1.26
CA PHE A 42 0.79 -4.81 -2.44
C PHE A 42 -0.55 -5.37 -2.90
N MET A 43 -1.54 -5.49 -2.01
CA MET A 43 -2.92 -5.81 -2.42
C MET A 43 -3.54 -4.68 -3.26
N VAL A 44 -3.32 -3.42 -2.87
CA VAL A 44 -3.73 -2.25 -3.68
C VAL A 44 -3.00 -2.26 -5.01
N ALA A 45 -1.69 -2.54 -5.00
CA ALA A 45 -0.89 -2.63 -6.22
C ALA A 45 -1.39 -3.74 -7.17
N TRP A 46 -1.81 -4.88 -6.64
CA TRP A 46 -2.38 -5.97 -7.44
C TRP A 46 -3.69 -5.56 -8.13
N ARG A 47 -4.61 -4.90 -7.39
CA ARG A 47 -5.90 -4.46 -7.93
C ARG A 47 -5.78 -3.36 -8.99
N ARG A 48 -4.65 -2.64 -9.00
CA ARG A 48 -4.40 -1.48 -9.85
C ARG A 48 -3.17 -1.68 -10.73
N LEU A 49 -2.81 -2.92 -11.03
CA LEU A 49 -1.54 -3.23 -11.70
C LEU A 49 -1.33 -2.42 -12.98
N ASP A 50 -2.40 -2.18 -13.74
CA ASP A 50 -2.38 -1.42 -14.99
C ASP A 50 -2.28 0.11 -14.81
N ASP A 51 -2.59 0.63 -13.62
CA ASP A 51 -2.55 2.07 -13.29
C ASP A 51 -1.23 2.50 -12.63
N ILE A 52 -0.32 1.55 -12.34
CA ILE A 52 0.89 1.87 -11.57
C ILE A 52 1.88 2.65 -12.46
N PRO A 53 2.27 3.87 -12.06
CA PRO A 53 3.21 4.67 -12.83
C PRO A 53 4.62 4.06 -12.79
N ILE A 54 5.41 4.37 -13.81
CA ILE A 54 6.84 4.03 -13.85
C ILE A 54 7.65 5.29 -13.49
N PRO A 55 8.51 5.26 -12.46
CA PRO A 55 8.83 4.12 -11.60
C PRO A 55 7.75 3.83 -10.52
N PRO A 56 7.52 2.56 -10.13
CA PRO A 56 6.45 2.17 -9.19
C PRO A 56 6.74 2.51 -7.73
N LEU A 57 8.01 2.69 -7.35
CA LEU A 57 8.41 2.84 -5.95
C LEU A 57 7.82 4.08 -5.25
N PRO A 58 7.83 5.30 -5.82
CA PRO A 58 7.23 6.46 -5.17
C PRO A 58 5.73 6.28 -4.91
N TRP A 59 5.02 5.65 -5.85
CA TRP A 59 3.60 5.34 -5.71
C TRP A 59 3.36 4.34 -4.57
N LEU A 60 4.14 3.25 -4.50
CA LEU A 60 4.06 2.27 -3.43
C LEU A 60 4.32 2.90 -2.06
N LEU A 61 5.34 3.76 -1.93
CA LEU A 61 5.63 4.46 -0.68
C LEU A 61 4.50 5.43 -0.26
N GLY A 62 3.82 6.05 -1.23
CA GLY A 62 2.63 6.87 -1.01
C GLY A 62 1.49 6.06 -0.40
N VAL A 63 1.17 4.91 -1.01
CA VAL A 63 0.16 3.96 -0.51
C VAL A 63 0.53 3.48 0.90
N THR A 64 1.77 3.04 1.11
CA THR A 64 2.29 2.62 2.42
C THR A 64 2.15 3.72 3.48
N ARG A 65 2.46 4.97 3.14
CA ARG A 65 2.31 6.12 4.05
C ARG A 65 0.86 6.32 4.48
N ASN A 66 -0.10 6.10 3.59
CA ASN A 66 -1.51 6.22 3.92
C ASN A 66 -1.96 5.14 4.91
N HIS A 67 -1.54 3.87 4.72
CA HIS A 67 -1.78 2.79 5.69
C HIS A 67 -1.16 3.09 7.05
N VAL A 68 0.10 3.55 7.08
CA VAL A 68 0.79 3.98 8.32
C VAL A 68 0.01 5.08 9.03
N ARG A 69 -0.44 6.11 8.30
CA ARG A 69 -1.24 7.21 8.88
C ARG A 69 -2.55 6.69 9.47
N GLN A 70 -3.20 5.75 8.79
CA GLN A 70 -4.43 5.16 9.30
C GLN A 70 -4.18 4.34 10.57
N LEU A 71 -3.17 3.48 10.59
CA LEU A 71 -2.81 2.71 11.79
C LEU A 71 -2.49 3.61 12.98
N ARG A 72 -1.72 4.69 12.77
CA ARG A 72 -1.42 5.66 13.84
C ARG A 72 -2.68 6.33 14.37
N ARG A 73 -3.57 6.82 13.48
CA ARG A 73 -4.86 7.41 13.90
C ARG A 73 -5.72 6.41 14.65
N THR A 74 -5.77 5.17 14.21
CA THR A 74 -6.55 4.12 14.85
C THR A 74 -5.94 3.74 16.21
N ALA A 75 -4.62 3.67 16.36
CA ALA A 75 -3.96 3.47 17.65
C ALA A 75 -4.23 4.63 18.63
N ASP A 76 -4.20 5.88 18.15
CA ASP A 76 -4.57 7.06 18.95
C ASP A 76 -6.06 7.03 19.32
N ARG A 77 -6.93 6.58 18.41
CA ARG A 77 -8.36 6.35 18.70
C ARG A 77 -8.58 5.17 19.64
N HIS A 78 -7.79 4.09 19.58
CA HIS A 78 -7.92 2.91 20.45
C HIS A 78 -7.47 3.17 21.88
N ARG A 79 -6.63 4.19 22.14
CA ARG A 79 -6.52 4.76 23.49
C ARG A 79 -7.84 5.36 23.99
N THR A 80 -8.81 5.57 23.11
CA THR A 80 -10.07 6.29 23.37
C THR A 80 -11.34 5.47 23.07
N ALA A 81 -11.33 4.47 22.19
CA ALA A 81 -12.47 3.58 21.88
C ALA A 81 -12.05 2.42 20.96
N VAL A 82 -12.52 1.21 21.26
CA VAL A 82 -12.32 -0.01 20.47
C VAL A 82 -13.23 -0.04 19.23
N MET A 83 -12.69 -0.42 18.06
CA MET A 83 -13.30 -1.12 16.90
C MET A 83 -13.21 -0.38 15.53
N ARG A 84 -12.85 -1.14 14.47
CA ARG A 84 -13.70 -1.59 13.33
C ARG A 84 -12.89 -1.77 12.04
N ASP A 85 -13.08 -2.94 11.43
CA ASP A 85 -12.59 -3.38 10.11
C ASP A 85 -12.87 -2.35 9.01
N GLY A 86 -11.83 -1.93 8.30
CA GLY A 86 -11.78 -0.74 7.45
C GLY A 86 -11.12 -0.98 6.09
N THR A 87 -11.10 -2.21 5.62
CA THR A 87 -10.43 -2.57 4.36
C THR A 87 -11.22 -2.16 3.12
N GLN A 88 -12.56 -2.00 3.20
CA GLN A 88 -13.40 -1.71 2.03
C GLN A 88 -13.64 -0.20 1.73
N ALA A 89 -13.95 0.64 2.72
CA ALA A 89 -14.29 2.05 2.45
C ALA A 89 -13.09 2.94 2.05
N TRP A 90 -11.86 2.47 2.27
CA TRP A 90 -10.64 3.23 2.00
C TRP A 90 -10.11 3.03 0.56
N TRP A 91 -10.40 1.90 -0.10
CA TRP A 91 -9.91 1.67 -1.47
C TRP A 91 -10.56 2.59 -2.51
N GLU A 92 -11.84 2.95 -2.35
CA GLU A 92 -12.52 3.89 -3.25
C GLU A 92 -11.89 5.29 -3.19
N ARG A 93 -11.50 5.74 -1.99
CA ARG A 93 -10.89 7.06 -1.78
C ARG A 93 -9.44 7.11 -2.24
N ALA A 94 -8.66 6.06 -1.98
CA ALA A 94 -7.29 5.95 -2.49
C ALA A 94 -7.25 5.81 -4.03
N VAL A 95 -8.29 5.25 -4.64
CA VAL A 95 -8.42 5.20 -6.11
C VAL A 95 -8.60 6.59 -6.71
N ALA A 96 -9.44 7.43 -6.09
CA ALA A 96 -9.68 8.80 -6.53
C ALA A 96 -8.46 9.71 -6.35
N ASP A 97 -7.82 9.70 -5.18
CA ASP A 97 -6.71 10.63 -4.86
C ASP A 97 -5.44 10.39 -5.70
N VAL A 98 -5.25 9.19 -6.24
CA VAL A 98 -4.11 8.85 -7.11
C VAL A 98 -4.35 9.33 -8.55
N ALA A 99 -5.60 9.33 -9.02
CA ALA A 99 -5.94 9.78 -10.36
C ALA A 99 -5.74 11.31 -10.53
N ASP A 100 -5.92 12.08 -9.46
CA ASP A 100 -5.80 13.55 -9.47
C ASP A 100 -4.35 14.07 -9.40
N VAL A 101 -3.36 13.22 -9.10
CA VAL A 101 -1.95 13.65 -8.96
C VAL A 101 -1.16 13.56 -10.28
N VAL A 102 -1.77 13.04 -11.35
CA VAL A 102 -1.12 12.83 -12.67
C VAL A 102 -1.83 13.60 -13.81
N ALA A 103 -2.62 14.64 -13.48
CA ALA A 103 -3.25 15.55 -14.46
C ALA A 103 -2.44 16.83 -14.68
#